data_AF-A0A9W9ZHY3-F1
#
_entry.id   AF-A0A9W9ZHY3-F1
#
_cell.length_a   1.000
_cell.length_b   1.000
_cell.length_c   1.000
_cell.angle_alpha   90.00
_cell.angle_beta   90.00
_cell.angle_gamma   90.00
#
_symmetry.space_group_name_H-M   'P 1'
#
loop_
_entity.id
_entity.type
_entity.pdbx_description
1 polymer ?
#
loop_
_entity_poly.entity_id
_entity_poly.type
_entity_poly.pdbx_seq_one_letter_code
_entity_poly.pdbx_strand_id
1 'polypeptide(L)'
;MIVVPLPLEWDDHPQDAKGRDERVHLVRLEMDSTEYQGVQDKFMKSVPDHEKVSITSIQRVQNPSMYRSYVTKKTKHGREECKP
;
A
#
# COMPACT_ATOMS: atom_id res chain seq x y z
N MET A 1 -23.28 -1.70 7.57
CA MET A 1 -22.07 -1.07 7.01
C MET A 1 -20.92 -2.05 7.18
N ILE A 2 -20.19 -2.39 6.11
CA ILE A 2 -18.95 -3.18 6.26
C ILE A 2 -17.88 -2.22 6.73
N VAL A 3 -17.49 -2.31 8.01
CA VAL A 3 -16.33 -1.59 8.52
C VAL A 3 -15.11 -2.42 8.11
N VAL A 4 -14.41 -1.97 7.07
CA VAL A 4 -13.13 -2.58 6.68
C VAL A 4 -12.06 -2.03 7.63
N PRO A 5 -11.48 -2.86 8.52
CA PRO A 5 -10.39 -2.42 9.38
C PRO A 5 -9.16 -2.07 8.53
N LEU A 6 -8.39 -1.08 9.00
CA LEU A 6 -7.12 -0.76 8.37
C LEU A 6 -6.07 -1.83 8.71
N PRO A 7 -5.07 -2.06 7.84
CA PRO A 7 -3.97 -2.97 8.14
C PRO A 7 -3.19 -2.50 9.38
N LEU A 8 -2.84 -3.45 10.26
CA LEU A 8 -2.06 -3.17 11.48
C LEU A 8 -0.64 -2.67 11.16
N GLU A 9 -0.12 -3.02 9.99
CA GLU A 9 1.23 -2.62 9.57
C GLU A 9 1.31 -1.17 9.07
N TRP A 10 0.18 -0.46 9.02
CA TRP A 10 0.16 0.95 8.63
C TRP A 10 0.55 1.86 9.81
N ASP A 11 1.42 2.82 9.54
CA ASP A 11 1.75 3.91 10.45
C ASP A 11 0.51 4.74 10.77
N ASP A 12 0.56 5.39 11.94
CA ASP A 12 -0.43 6.36 12.34
C ASP A 12 -0.50 7.49 11.31
N HIS A 13 -1.70 7.71 10.77
CA HIS A 13 -1.92 8.78 9.82
C HIS A 13 -1.67 10.14 10.50
N PRO A 14 -0.86 11.03 9.89
CA PRO A 14 -0.70 12.37 10.40
C PRO A 14 -2.03 13.11 10.30
N GLN A 15 -2.35 13.82 11.37
CA GLN A 15 -3.47 14.74 11.38
C GLN A 15 -3.06 16.02 10.65
N ASP A 16 -3.85 16.45 9.66
CA ASP A 16 -3.71 17.75 9.02
C ASP A 16 -3.80 18.88 10.06
N ALA A 17 -3.36 20.10 9.72
CA ALA A 17 -3.39 21.28 10.61
C ALA A 17 -4.79 21.61 11.22
N LYS A 18 -5.85 20.98 10.71
CA LYS A 18 -7.23 21.06 11.22
C LYS A 18 -7.70 19.83 12.02
N GLY A 19 -6.80 18.94 12.43
CA GLY A 19 -7.14 17.73 13.19
C GLY A 19 -7.94 16.70 12.39
N ARG A 20 -7.88 16.77 11.06
CA ARG A 20 -8.53 15.79 10.17
C ARG A 20 -7.46 14.85 9.65
N ASP A 21 -7.73 13.55 9.64
CA ASP A 21 -6.84 12.57 9.00
C ASP A 21 -6.55 12.98 7.56
N GLU A 22 -5.27 13.10 7.23
CA GLU A 22 -4.86 13.30 5.85
C GLU A 22 -5.34 12.09 5.02
N ARG A 23 -5.97 12.36 3.87
CA ARG A 23 -6.64 11.31 3.07
C ARG A 23 -5.67 10.26 2.53
N VAL A 24 -4.40 10.63 2.39
CA VAL A 24 -3.32 9.77 1.89
C VAL A 24 -2.08 10.08 2.71
N HIS A 25 -1.51 9.07 3.37
CA HIS A 25 -0.21 9.17 4.00
C HIS A 25 0.83 8.45 3.13
N LEU A 26 1.91 9.16 2.78
CA LEU A 26 3.05 8.60 2.06
C LEU A 26 4.15 8.31 3.07
N VAL A 27 4.34 7.04 3.39
CA VAL A 27 5.37 6.59 4.32
C VAL A 27 6.59 6.21 3.50
N ARG A 28 7.71 6.89 3.73
CA ARG A 28 8.98 6.47 3.14
C ARG A 28 9.44 5.21 3.84
N LEU A 29 9.68 4.15 3.07
CA LEU A 29 10.24 2.91 3.60
C LEU A 29 11.74 3.06 3.77
N GLU A 30 12.24 2.65 4.92
CA GLU A 30 13.67 2.57 5.21
C GLU A 30 14.32 1.45 4.39
N MET A 31 15.54 1.69 3.90
CA MET A 31 16.22 0.79 2.96
C MET A 31 16.57 -0.58 3.57
N ASP A 32 16.74 -0.61 4.90
CA ASP A 32 17.00 -1.79 5.71
C ASP A 32 15.73 -2.55 6.09
N SER A 33 14.54 -2.00 5.84
CA SER A 33 13.28 -2.71 6.09
C SER A 33 13.12 -3.90 5.15
N THR A 34 12.63 -5.01 5.70
CA THR A 34 12.26 -6.21 4.93
C THR A 34 11.22 -5.89 3.86
N GLU A 35 10.31 -4.94 4.12
CA GLU A 35 9.31 -4.49 3.14
C GLU A 35 9.99 -3.81 1.94
N TYR A 36 10.95 -2.92 2.20
CA TYR A 36 11.71 -2.23 1.16
C TYR A 36 12.45 -3.23 0.27
N GLN A 37 13.20 -4.15 0.88
CA GLN A 37 13.98 -5.15 0.15
C GLN A 37 13.09 -6.06 -0.69
N GLY A 38 11.94 -6.47 -0.16
CA GLY A 38 10.97 -7.30 -0.89
C GLY A 38 10.36 -6.59 -2.10
N VAL A 39 10.07 -5.29 -2.00
CA VAL A 39 9.58 -4.48 -3.14
C VAL A 39 10.70 -4.23 -4.14
N GLN A 40 11.91 -3.90 -3.67
CA GLN A 40 13.09 -3.70 -4.51
C GLN A 40 13.41 -4.94 -5.34
N ASP A 41 13.45 -6.12 -4.73
CA ASP A 41 13.72 -7.39 -5.43
C ASP A 41 12.69 -7.66 -6.54
N LYS A 42 11.40 -7.52 -6.24
CA LYS A 42 10.32 -7.70 -7.22
C LYS A 42 10.41 -6.69 -8.37
N PHE A 43 10.75 -5.44 -8.06
CA PHE A 43 10.93 -4.41 -9.07
C PHE A 43 12.11 -4.73 -9.98
N MET A 44 13.28 -5.05 -9.41
CA MET A 44 14.49 -5.38 -10.17
C MET A 44 14.32 -6.62 -11.05
N LYS A 45 13.57 -7.63 -10.59
CA LYS A 45 13.22 -8.82 -11.40
C LYS A 45 12.34 -8.50 -12.60
N SER A 46 11.54 -7.44 -12.52
CA SER A 46 10.55 -7.10 -13.55
C SER A 46 11.08 -6.11 -14.59
N VAL A 47 12.21 -5.46 -14.32
CA VAL A 47 12.76 -4.40 -15.16
C VAL A 47 13.90 -4.94 -16.03
N PRO A 48 13.79 -4.87 -17.38
CA PRO A 48 14.92 -5.13 -18.27
C PRO A 48 15.98 -4.04 -18.07
N ASP A 49 17.26 -4.41 -18.10
CA ASP A 49 18.40 -3.53 -17.77
C ASP A 49 18.39 -3.00 -16.31
N HIS A 50 18.01 -3.82 -15.34
CA HIS A 50 18.02 -3.50 -13.91
C HIS A 50 19.36 -2.94 -13.39
N GLU A 51 20.48 -3.26 -14.04
CA GLU A 51 21.82 -2.70 -13.73
C GLU A 51 21.94 -1.18 -13.97
N LYS A 52 21.04 -0.59 -14.77
CA LYS A 52 21.03 0.85 -15.10
C LYS A 52 20.03 1.65 -14.28
N VAL A 53 19.26 1.01 -13.39
CA VAL A 53 18.19 1.66 -12.63
C VAL A 53 18.58 1.75 -11.16
N SER A 54 18.60 2.98 -10.64
CA SER A 54 18.80 3.24 -9.22
C SER A 54 17.48 3.66 -8.56
N ILE A 55 17.08 2.94 -7.51
CA ILE A 55 15.91 3.30 -6.70
C ILE A 55 16.32 4.42 -5.75
N THR A 56 15.69 5.59 -5.89
CA THR A 56 15.93 6.75 -5.01
C THR A 56 15.17 6.65 -3.69
N SER A 57 13.94 6.15 -3.73
CA SER A 57 13.10 5.92 -2.55
C SER A 57 11.95 4.98 -2.90
N ILE A 58 11.53 4.16 -1.93
CA ILE A 58 10.26 3.44 -1.99
C ILE A 58 9.34 4.07 -0.95
N GLN A 59 8.11 4.38 -1.36
CA GLN A 59 7.12 4.99 -0.50
C GLN A 59 5.87 4.14 -0.49
N ARG A 60 5.40 3.81 0.70
CA ARG A 60 4.15 3.10 0.95
C ARG A 60 3.01 4.10 0.96
N VAL A 61 2.03 3.89 0.08
CA VAL A 61 0.84 4.73 -0.03
C VAL A 61 -0.25 4.17 0.88
N GLN A 62 -0.52 4.85 1.99
CA GLN A 62 -1.61 4.53 2.92
C GLN A 62 -2.80 5.43 2.61
N ASN A 63 -3.80 4.90 1.91
CA ASN A 63 -5.03 5.62 1.60
C ASN A 63 -6.24 4.83 2.12
N PRO A 64 -6.75 5.16 3.31
CA PRO A 64 -7.90 4.49 3.92
C PRO A 64 -9.11 4.42 3.00
N SER A 65 -9.40 5.50 2.27
CA SER A 65 -10.60 5.60 1.42
C SER A 65 -10.50 4.68 0.19
N MET A 66 -9.34 4.68 -0.47
CA MET A 66 -9.06 3.79 -1.60
C MET A 66 -8.93 2.34 -1.16
N TYR A 67 -8.32 2.07 -0.01
CA TYR A 67 -8.22 0.71 0.55
C TYR A 67 -9.60 0.13 0.86
N ARG A 68 -10.45 0.88 1.57
CA ARG A 68 -11.84 0.46 1.85
C ARG A 68 -12.62 0.20 0.56
N SER A 69 -12.46 1.08 -0.43
CA SER A 69 -13.09 0.92 -1.75
C SER A 69 -12.59 -0.32 -2.49
N TYR A 70 -11.27 -0.56 -2.47
CA TYR A 70 -10.64 -1.74 -3.07
C TYR A 70 -11.10 -3.03 -2.40
N VAL A 71 -11.04 -3.12 -1.07
CA VAL A 71 -11.47 -4.32 -0.32
C VAL A 71 -12.97 -4.58 -0.53
N THR A 72 -13.80 -3.55 -0.56
CA THR A 72 -15.24 -3.69 -0.86
C THR A 72 -15.47 -4.23 -2.27
N LYS A 73 -14.70 -3.79 -3.27
CA LYS A 73 -14.80 -4.31 -4.64
C LYS A 73 -14.24 -5.73 -4.76
N LYS A 74 -13.11 -6.01 -4.11
CA LYS A 74 -12.47 -7.33 -4.08
C LYS A 74 -13.37 -8.37 -3.41
N THR A 75 -14.02 -8.03 -2.30
CA THR A 75 -14.98 -8.93 -1.62
C THR A 75 -16.25 -9.17 -2.44
N LYS A 76 -16.69 -8.18 -3.24
CA LYS A 76 -17.80 -8.36 -4.19
C LYS A 76 -17.44 -9.30 -5.34
N HIS A 77 -16.24 -9.19 -5.91
CA HIS A 77 -15.77 -10.10 -6.98
C HIS A 77 -15.35 -11.48 -6.44
N GLY A 78 -14.78 -11.56 -5.24
CA GLY A 78 -14.43 -12.83 -4.58
C GLY A 78 -15.63 -13.67 -4.13
N ARG A 79 -16.85 -13.11 -4.15
CA ARG A 79 -18.10 -13.87 -4.01
C ARG A 79 -18.64 -14.41 -5.34
N GLU A 80 -18.17 -13.91 -6.48
CA GLU A 80 -18.58 -14.38 -7.80
C GLU A 80 -17.70 -15.55 -8.29
N GLU A 81 -16.43 -15.59 -7.85
CA GLU A 81 -15.47 -16.67 -8.11
C GLU A 81 -15.67 -17.91 -7.19
N CYS A 82 -16.70 -17.92 -6.34
CA CYS A 82 -17.12 -19.05 -5.53
C CYS A 82 -18.59 -19.37 -5.82
N LYS A 83 -18.88 -19.73 -7.06
CA LYS A 83 -20.07 -20.51 -7.40
C LYS A 83 -19.57 -21.90 -7.85
N PRO A 84 -19.99 -22.98 -7.18
CA PRO A 84 -19.64 -24.34 -7.60
C PRO A 84 -20.20 -24.67 -8.99
#